data_AF-A0A1V4X1R3-F1
#
_entry.id   AF-A0A1V4X1R3-F1
#
_cell.length_a   1.000
_cell.length_b   1.000
_cell.length_c   1.000
_cell.angle_alpha   90.00
_cell.angle_beta   90.00
_cell.angle_gamma   90.00
#
_symmetry.space_group_name_H-M   'P 1'
#
loop_
_entity.id
_entity.type
_entity.pdbx_description
1 polymer ?
#
loop_
_entity_poly.entity_id
_entity_poly.type
_entity_poly.pdbx_seq_one_letter_code
_entity_poly.pdbx_strand_id
1 'polypeptide(L)'
;MGKAIPGTLLKMWELLSDDIQDALLIAVEKNRGAHRNFRGSPVSSCPHCGEADTMDCSTIDAIGDATVGLCLVCGYLWCLECDSSLLTGINCGHWQICSSCNEKKQSTGYCSTAPLECPRIREWLRKNHPVV
;
A
#
# COMPACT_ATOMS: atom_id res chain seq x y z
N MET A 1 17.83 0.53 9.56
CA MET A 1 18.13 1.17 8.26
C MET A 1 18.30 0.06 7.21
N GLY A 2 17.20 -0.52 6.73
CA GLY A 2 17.23 -1.48 5.63
C GLY A 2 17.15 -0.71 4.31
N LYS A 3 18.23 -0.69 3.53
CA LYS A 3 18.17 -0.16 2.16
C LYS A 3 17.47 -1.19 1.29
N ALA A 4 16.34 -0.81 0.70
CA ALA A 4 15.68 -1.63 -0.30
C ALA A 4 16.59 -1.86 -1.51
N ILE A 5 16.51 -3.06 -2.09
CA ILE A 5 17.33 -3.49 -3.22
C ILE A 5 16.75 -2.85 -4.50
N PRO A 6 17.52 -2.02 -5.23
CA PRO A 6 17.03 -1.24 -6.39
C PRO A 6 16.47 -2.05 -7.58
N GLY A 7 16.45 -3.38 -7.52
CA GLY A 7 15.98 -4.26 -8.60
C GLY A 7 14.59 -4.88 -8.39
N THR A 8 14.01 -4.79 -7.20
CA THR A 8 12.72 -5.45 -6.91
C THR A 8 11.52 -4.62 -7.38
N LEU A 9 11.65 -3.28 -7.41
CA LEU A 9 10.62 -2.37 -7.91
C LEU A 9 10.29 -2.60 -9.39
N LEU A 10 11.30 -2.91 -10.21
CA LEU A 10 11.11 -3.22 -11.64
C LEU A 10 10.30 -4.50 -11.86
N LYS A 11 10.39 -5.48 -10.94
CA LYS A 11 9.61 -6.72 -11.03
C LYS A 11 8.15 -6.57 -10.62
N MET A 12 7.82 -5.59 -9.78
CA MET A 12 6.43 -5.31 -9.41
C MET A 12 5.63 -4.81 -10.60
N TRP A 13 6.21 -3.86 -11.35
CA TRP A 13 5.59 -3.29 -12.54
C TRP A 13 5.12 -4.38 -13.51
N GLU A 14 5.98 -5.36 -13.78
CA GLU A 14 5.71 -6.50 -14.66
C GLU A 14 4.63 -7.48 -14.13
N LEU A 15 4.29 -7.43 -12.84
CA LEU A 15 3.29 -8.30 -12.21
C LEU A 15 1.90 -7.65 -12.11
N LEU A 16 1.80 -6.34 -12.32
CA LEU A 16 0.53 -5.64 -12.36
C LEU A 16 -0.14 -5.85 -13.72
N SER A 17 -1.47 -5.86 -13.77
CA SER A 17 -2.16 -5.87 -15.06
C SER A 17 -1.89 -4.57 -15.82
N ASP A 18 -1.94 -4.63 -17.15
CA ASP A 18 -1.74 -3.45 -18.01
C ASP A 18 -2.67 -2.29 -17.61
N ASP A 19 -3.93 -2.58 -17.26
CA ASP A 19 -4.88 -1.56 -16.79
C ASP A 19 -4.41 -0.86 -15.50
N ILE A 20 -3.82 -1.60 -14.55
CA ILE A 20 -3.31 -1.03 -13.30
C ILE A 20 -2.02 -0.24 -13.57
N GLN A 21 -1.15 -0.78 -14.43
CA GLN A 21 0.06 -0.09 -14.85
C GLN A 21 -0.30 1.26 -15.46
N ASP A 22 -1.17 1.30 -16.48
CA ASP A 22 -1.60 2.52 -17.15
C ASP A 22 -2.25 3.51 -16.18
N ALA A 23 -3.13 3.03 -15.29
CA ALA A 23 -3.77 3.89 -14.30
C ALA A 23 -2.78 4.52 -13.32
N LEU A 24 -1.77 3.76 -12.86
CA LEU A 24 -0.71 4.26 -11.98
C LEU A 24 0.19 5.26 -12.70
N LEU A 25 0.52 5.00 -13.96
CA LEU A 25 1.34 5.87 -14.80
C LEU A 25 0.64 7.22 -14.99
N ILE A 26 -0.65 7.19 -15.34
CA ILE A 26 -1.50 8.38 -15.47
C ILE A 26 -1.60 9.11 -14.12
N ALA A 27 -1.74 8.39 -13.00
CA ALA A 27 -1.80 9.00 -11.68
C ALA A 27 -0.48 9.70 -11.33
N VAL A 28 0.67 9.06 -11.56
CA VAL A 28 1.99 9.67 -11.32
C VAL A 28 2.16 10.89 -12.22
N GLU A 29 1.85 10.79 -13.52
CA GLU A 29 1.99 11.91 -14.46
C GLU A 29 1.08 13.10 -14.14
N LYS A 30 -0.19 12.86 -13.84
CA LYS A 30 -1.14 13.92 -13.44
C LYS A 30 -0.70 14.65 -12.17
N ASN A 31 0.03 13.97 -11.30
CA ASN A 31 0.48 14.51 -10.03
C ASN A 31 1.95 14.95 -10.03
N ARG A 32 2.67 14.71 -11.13
CA ARG A 32 4.06 15.13 -11.33
C ARG A 32 4.13 16.67 -11.40
N GLY A 33 4.43 17.28 -10.26
CA GLY A 33 4.44 18.75 -10.10
C GLY A 33 3.20 19.33 -9.41
N ALA A 34 2.24 18.49 -8.98
CA ALA A 34 1.08 18.89 -8.19
C ALA A 34 1.39 19.16 -6.72
N HIS A 35 2.67 19.38 -6.37
CA HIS A 35 3.23 19.62 -5.02
C HIS A 35 2.57 20.79 -4.25
N ARG A 36 1.59 21.48 -4.83
CA ARG A 36 0.76 22.54 -4.23
C ARG A 36 -0.76 22.35 -4.34
N ASN A 37 -1.27 21.41 -5.15
CA ASN A 37 -2.70 21.30 -5.47
C ASN A 37 -3.24 19.87 -5.36
N PHE A 38 -2.47 18.91 -4.85
CA PHE A 38 -2.97 17.57 -4.60
C PHE A 38 -4.14 17.65 -3.61
N ARG A 39 -5.34 17.27 -4.08
CA ARG A 39 -6.59 17.31 -3.29
C ARG A 39 -6.84 16.03 -2.51
N GLY A 40 -5.98 15.02 -2.63
CA GLY A 40 -6.00 13.84 -1.76
C GLY A 40 -5.31 14.15 -0.43
N SER A 41 -5.68 13.42 0.62
CA SER A 41 -4.99 13.55 1.90
C SER A 41 -3.58 12.99 1.74
N PRO A 42 -2.51 13.76 2.03
CA PRO A 42 -1.18 13.19 2.13
C PRO A 42 -1.23 12.07 3.17
N VAL A 43 -0.82 10.88 2.75
CA VAL A 43 -0.68 9.73 3.64
C VAL A 43 0.70 9.78 4.30
N SER A 44 1.01 8.82 5.17
CA SER A 44 2.34 8.76 5.80
C SER A 44 3.48 8.81 4.78
N SER A 45 4.67 9.19 5.23
CA SER A 45 5.88 9.16 4.39
C SER A 45 6.08 7.77 3.80
N CYS A 46 6.50 7.72 2.53
CA CYS A 46 6.75 6.49 1.82
C CYS A 46 7.74 5.62 2.61
N PRO A 47 7.38 4.40 3.04
CA PRO A 47 8.26 3.55 3.85
C PRO A 47 9.49 3.05 3.06
N HIS A 48 9.45 3.12 1.73
CA HIS A 48 10.56 2.75 0.86
C HIS A 48 11.64 3.86 0.72
N CYS A 49 11.26 5.08 0.32
CA CYS A 49 12.22 6.16 0.06
C CYS A 49 12.20 7.31 1.09
N GLY A 50 11.23 7.34 2.00
CA GLY A 50 11.07 8.37 3.03
C GLY A 50 10.39 9.66 2.56
N GLU A 51 10.06 9.77 1.27
CA GLU A 51 9.42 10.97 0.70
C GLU A 51 7.98 11.13 1.20
N ALA A 52 7.56 12.38 1.40
CA ALA A 52 6.21 12.72 1.85
C ALA A 52 5.22 12.94 0.70
N ASP A 53 5.68 12.88 -0.55
CA ASP A 53 4.84 13.01 -1.75
C ASP A 53 4.16 11.66 -2.05
N THR A 54 3.07 11.43 -1.30
CA THR A 54 2.33 10.17 -1.27
C THR A 54 0.83 10.41 -1.36
N MET A 55 0.10 9.43 -1.87
CA MET A 55 -1.37 9.47 -1.97
C MET A 55 -2.00 8.10 -1.69
N ASP A 56 -3.27 8.08 -1.31
CA ASP A 56 -4.08 6.87 -1.37
C ASP A 56 -4.63 6.62 -2.78
N CYS A 57 -4.99 5.38 -3.09
CA CYS A 57 -5.44 4.96 -4.40
C CYS A 57 -6.97 4.90 -4.55
N SER A 58 -7.74 5.56 -3.67
CA SER A 58 -9.21 5.56 -3.74
C SER A 58 -9.76 6.17 -5.03
N THR A 59 -9.01 7.07 -5.66
CA THR A 59 -9.38 7.80 -6.88
C THR A 59 -8.77 7.22 -8.15
N ILE A 60 -8.00 6.14 -8.03
CA ILE A 60 -7.39 5.45 -9.18
C ILE A 60 -8.37 4.36 -9.60
N ASP A 61 -9.06 4.53 -10.74
CA ASP A 61 -10.17 3.66 -11.16
C ASP A 61 -9.84 2.16 -11.16
N ALA A 62 -8.62 1.77 -11.53
CA ALA A 62 -8.17 0.39 -11.55
C ALA A 62 -7.90 -0.22 -10.15
N ILE A 63 -7.82 0.63 -9.11
CA ILE A 63 -7.51 0.26 -7.73
C ILE A 63 -8.72 0.49 -6.83
N GLY A 64 -9.21 1.74 -6.78
CA GLY A 64 -10.40 2.13 -6.05
C GLY A 64 -10.35 1.89 -4.54
N ASP A 65 -9.14 1.85 -3.95
CA ASP A 65 -8.94 1.45 -2.55
C ASP A 65 -8.14 2.51 -1.77
N ALA A 66 -8.79 3.10 -0.77
CA ALA A 66 -8.22 4.11 0.12
C ALA A 66 -7.19 3.54 1.11
N THR A 67 -7.10 2.22 1.24
CA THR A 67 -6.13 1.53 2.10
C THR A 67 -4.80 1.25 1.39
N VAL A 68 -4.71 1.57 0.10
CA VAL A 68 -3.52 1.39 -0.74
C VAL A 68 -2.82 2.72 -0.95
N GLY A 69 -1.57 2.83 -0.51
CA GLY A 69 -0.72 4.00 -0.69
C GLY A 69 0.18 3.88 -1.90
N LEU A 70 0.40 5.00 -2.60
CA LEU A 70 1.30 5.16 -3.73
C LEU A 70 2.30 6.29 -3.46
N CYS A 71 3.57 6.03 -3.72
CA CYS A 71 4.62 7.04 -3.68
C CYS A 71 4.77 7.67 -5.07
N LEU A 72 4.56 8.98 -5.16
CA LEU A 72 4.63 9.72 -6.43
C LEU A 72 6.08 9.93 -6.90
N VAL A 73 7.06 9.69 -6.03
CA VAL A 73 8.49 9.82 -6.35
C VAL A 73 9.09 8.51 -6.84
N CYS A 74 8.86 7.41 -6.13
CA CYS A 74 9.49 6.12 -6.44
C CYS A 74 8.53 5.03 -6.94
N GLY A 75 7.23 5.33 -7.04
CA GLY A 75 6.21 4.39 -7.53
C GLY A 75 5.92 3.24 -6.57
N TYR A 76 6.44 3.27 -5.34
CA TYR A 76 6.22 2.21 -4.36
C TYR A 76 4.76 2.14 -3.93
N LEU A 77 4.19 0.94 -3.94
CA LEU A 77 2.84 0.63 -3.47
C LEU A 77 2.90 -0.13 -2.14
N TRP A 78 2.08 0.28 -1.18
CA TRP A 78 1.97 -0.39 0.11
C TRP A 78 0.58 -0.29 0.70
N CYS A 79 0.34 -1.10 1.71
CA CYS A 79 -0.86 -1.03 2.51
C CYS A 79 -0.71 0.03 3.60
N LEU A 80 -1.62 1.00 3.65
CA LEU A 80 -1.63 2.08 4.65
C LEU A 80 -2.02 1.63 6.06
N GLU A 81 -2.64 0.46 6.21
CA GLU A 81 -3.04 -0.04 7.53
C GLU A 81 -1.96 -0.87 8.24
N CYS A 82 -1.06 -1.52 7.49
CA CYS A 82 -0.07 -2.45 8.05
C CYS A 82 1.35 -2.30 7.50
N ASP A 83 1.58 -1.30 6.63
CA ASP A 83 2.84 -0.99 5.94
C ASP A 83 3.42 -2.12 5.07
N SER A 84 2.66 -3.19 4.86
CA SER A 84 3.06 -4.29 3.98
C SER A 84 3.20 -3.83 2.54
N SER A 85 4.23 -4.36 1.88
CA SER A 85 4.53 -4.13 0.48
C SER A 85 3.53 -4.84 -0.44
N LEU A 86 3.04 -4.14 -1.46
CA LEU A 86 2.09 -4.67 -2.45
C LEU A 86 2.78 -5.04 -3.79
N LEU A 87 4.03 -5.49 -3.71
CA LEU A 87 4.91 -5.75 -4.88
C LEU A 87 4.43 -6.87 -5.81
N THR A 88 3.56 -7.76 -5.35
CA THR A 88 3.02 -8.88 -6.16
C THR A 88 1.55 -8.68 -6.54
N GLY A 89 1.04 -7.47 -6.36
CA GLY A 89 -0.37 -7.12 -6.58
C GLY A 89 -0.95 -6.30 -5.43
N ILE A 90 -2.12 -5.69 -5.68
CA ILE A 90 -2.78 -4.76 -4.75
C ILE A 90 -3.37 -5.47 -3.52
N ASN A 91 -3.46 -6.80 -3.54
CA ASN A 91 -4.06 -7.57 -2.46
C ASN A 91 -3.13 -7.71 -1.25
N CYS A 92 -3.40 -6.98 -0.17
CA CYS A 92 -2.67 -7.16 1.07
C CYS A 92 -3.09 -8.46 1.76
N GLY A 93 -2.12 -9.32 2.10
CA GLY A 93 -2.40 -10.57 2.81
C GLY A 93 -3.08 -10.38 4.17
N HIS A 94 -2.97 -9.19 4.79
CA HIS A 94 -3.69 -8.90 6.03
C HIS A 94 -5.21 -8.96 5.84
N TRP A 95 -5.74 -8.57 4.68
CA TRP A 95 -7.19 -8.57 4.44
C TRP A 95 -7.74 -9.99 4.53
N GLN A 96 -7.06 -10.95 3.92
CA GLN A 96 -7.42 -12.36 3.99
C GLN A 96 -7.32 -12.90 5.42
N ILE A 97 -6.28 -12.53 6.16
CA ILE A 97 -6.11 -12.91 7.58
C ILE A 97 -7.27 -12.36 8.42
N CYS A 98 -7.62 -11.09 8.23
CA CYS A 98 -8.71 -10.44 8.94
C CYS A 98 -10.07 -11.06 8.59
N SER A 99 -10.33 -11.31 7.31
CA SER A 99 -11.58 -11.92 6.83
C SER A 99 -11.75 -13.36 7.32
N SER A 100 -10.66 -14.11 7.48
CA SER A 100 -10.68 -15.50 7.95
C SER A 100 -10.64 -15.63 9.48
N CYS A 101 -10.66 -14.50 10.19
CA CYS A 101 -10.52 -14.47 11.64
C CYS A 101 -11.87 -14.61 12.34
N ASN A 102 -11.99 -15.60 13.23
CA ASN A 102 -13.21 -15.88 13.99
C ASN A 102 -13.40 -15.01 15.24
N GLU A 103 -12.54 -14.01 15.46
CA GLU A 103 -12.69 -13.06 16.57
C GLU A 103 -13.92 -12.18 16.38
N LYS A 104 -14.51 -11.74 17.50
CA LYS A 104 -15.70 -10.88 17.50
C LYS A 104 -15.42 -9.59 16.72
N LYS A 105 -16.20 -9.38 15.66
CA LYS A 105 -16.13 -8.19 14.81
C LYS A 105 -17.02 -7.08 15.34
N GLN A 106 -16.65 -5.84 15.02
CA GLN A 106 -17.49 -4.66 15.18
C GLN A 106 -18.59 -4.64 14.11
N SER A 107 -19.52 -3.69 14.22
CA SER A 107 -20.56 -3.45 13.21
C SER A 107 -20.01 -3.14 11.82
N THR A 108 -18.76 -2.69 11.72
CA THR A 108 -18.04 -2.46 10.46
C THR A 108 -17.54 -3.74 9.78
N GLY A 109 -17.65 -4.91 10.44
CA GLY A 109 -17.14 -6.18 9.93
C GLY A 109 -15.68 -6.48 10.27
N TYR A 110 -14.98 -5.57 10.94
CA TYR A 110 -13.56 -5.71 11.31
C TYR A 110 -13.36 -5.83 12.83
N CYS A 111 -12.19 -6.32 13.25
CA CYS A 111 -11.81 -6.32 14.66
C CYS A 111 -11.61 -4.87 15.17
N SER A 112 -11.64 -4.66 16.49
CA SER A 112 -11.27 -3.36 17.09
C SER A 112 -9.77 -3.13 17.24
N THR A 113 -8.99 -4.20 17.15
CA THR A 113 -7.52 -4.14 17.18
C THR A 113 -6.98 -3.60 15.86
N ALA A 114 -6.11 -2.60 15.92
CA ALA A 114 -5.43 -2.08 14.74
C ALA A 114 -4.60 -3.19 14.06
N PRO A 115 -4.46 -3.21 12.72
CA PRO A 115 -3.73 -4.28 12.03
C PRO A 115 -2.30 -4.51 12.54
N LEU A 116 -1.55 -3.44 12.83
CA LEU A 116 -0.20 -3.50 13.40
C LEU A 116 -0.15 -4.04 14.84
N GLU A 117 -1.27 -4.04 15.56
CA GLU A 117 -1.36 -4.57 16.93
C GLU A 117 -1.90 -6.00 16.95
N CYS A 118 -2.50 -6.47 15.85
CA CYS A 118 -3.06 -7.81 15.73
C CYS A 118 -1.95 -8.88 15.69
N PRO A 119 -1.90 -9.84 16.64
CA PRO A 119 -0.85 -10.85 16.69
C PRO A 119 -0.72 -11.69 15.42
N ARG A 120 -1.84 -12.02 14.77
CA ARG A 120 -1.86 -12.81 13.53
C ARG A 120 -1.25 -12.05 12.36
N ILE A 121 -1.59 -10.76 12.23
CA ILE A 121 -1.04 -9.88 11.18
C ILE A 121 0.44 -9.63 11.44
N ARG A 122 0.85 -9.37 12.70
CA ARG A 122 2.26 -9.23 13.06
C ARG A 122 3.09 -10.48 12.79
N GLU A 123 2.52 -11.67 13.03
CA GLU A 123 3.20 -12.92 12.69
C GLU A 123 3.36 -13.09 11.17
N TRP A 124 2.32 -12.77 10.41
CA TRP A 124 2.38 -12.80 8.96
C TRP A 124 3.39 -11.79 8.39
N LEU A 125 3.39 -10.54 8.90
CA LEU A 125 4.36 -9.51 8.53
C LEU A 125 5.78 -10.00 8.77
N ARG A 126 6.08 -10.57 9.95
CA ARG A 126 7.43 -11.12 10.24
C ARG A 126 7.87 -12.22 9.28
N LYS A 127 6.93 -13.05 8.80
CA LYS A 127 7.22 -14.16 7.86
C LYS A 127 7.40 -13.70 6.42
N ASN A 128 6.67 -12.67 5.99
CA ASN A 128 6.55 -12.29 4.57
C ASN A 128 7.22 -10.95 4.24
N HIS A 129 7.51 -10.13 5.25
CA HIS A 129 8.06 -8.79 5.12
C HIS A 129 9.09 -8.54 6.24
N PRO A 130 10.34 -9.06 6.12
CA PRO A 130 11.37 -8.97 7.16
C PRO A 130 11.94 -7.55 7.38
N VAL A 131 11.27 -6.51 6.88
CA VAL A 131 11.68 -5.11 7.02
C VAL A 131 10.56 -4.33 7.71
N VAL A 132 10.26 -4.72 8.94
CA VAL A 132 9.64 -3.87 9.96
C VAL A 132 10.36 -4.11 11.27
#